data_AF-A0A3B8R4D6-F1
#
_entry.id   AF-A0A3B8R4D6-F1
#
_cell.length_a   1.000
_cell.length_b   1.000
_cell.length_c   1.000
_cell.angle_alpha   90.00
_cell.angle_beta   90.00
_cell.angle_gamma   90.00
#
_symmetry.space_group_name_H-M   'P 1'
#
loop_
_entity.id
_entity.type
_entity.pdbx_description
1 polymer ?
#
loop_
_entity_poly.entity_id
_entity_poly.type
_entity_poly.pdbx_seq_one_letter_code
_entity_poly.pdbx_strand_id
1 'polypeptide(L)'
;QVLAHTNEGLLRYDGKRRLTGGVAQRWEVAADHLIFWLREDAAWENGEPVTAQDFVFAWQKLVDPSTAAPSANLAAPIKHASAILAGKA
;
A
#
# COMPACT_ATOMS: atom_id res chain seq x y z
N GLN A 1 1.18 -15.31 -10.11
CA GLN A 1 1.19 -14.65 -8.79
C GLN A 1 2.54 -14.92 -8.12
N VAL A 2 3.59 -14.16 -8.45
CA VAL A 2 4.91 -14.31 -7.79
C VAL A 2 5.06 -13.26 -6.69
N LEU A 3 4.63 -12.02 -6.97
CA LEU A 3 4.73 -10.89 -6.05
C LEU A 3 4.08 -11.12 -4.68
N ALA A 4 2.99 -11.87 -4.60
CA ALA A 4 2.33 -12.19 -3.32
C ALA A 4 3.14 -13.16 -2.44
N HIS A 5 4.15 -13.83 -3.00
CA HIS A 5 5.05 -14.72 -2.28
C HIS A 5 6.38 -14.05 -1.92
N THR A 6 6.74 -12.96 -2.61
CA THR A 6 8.00 -12.23 -2.40
C THR A 6 7.80 -10.90 -1.67
N ASN A 7 6.58 -10.38 -1.65
CA ASN A 7 6.26 -9.07 -1.06
C ASN A 7 5.06 -9.21 -0.12
N GLU A 8 4.96 -8.29 0.84
CA GLU A 8 3.84 -8.22 1.76
C GLU A 8 3.27 -6.79 1.81
N GLY A 9 1.95 -6.67 1.63
CA GLY A 9 1.24 -5.38 1.74
C GLY A 9 0.86 -5.05 3.20
N LEU A 10 0.16 -3.93 3.40
CA LEU A 10 -0.35 -3.56 4.74
C LEU A 10 -1.26 -4.65 5.31
N LEU A 11 -2.16 -5.18 4.48
CA LEU A 11 -3.11 -6.24 4.81
C LEU A 11 -2.99 -7.37 3.80
N ARG A 12 -3.40 -8.58 4.19
CA ARG A 12 -3.45 -9.76 3.34
C ARG A 12 -4.72 -10.57 3.59
N TYR A 13 -5.02 -11.52 2.72
CA TYR A 13 -6.07 -12.50 2.96
C TYR A 13 -5.49 -13.78 3.55
N ASP A 14 -6.13 -14.33 4.59
CA ASP A 14 -5.81 -15.65 5.09
C ASP A 14 -6.38 -16.76 4.19
N GLY A 15 -6.08 -18.03 4.52
CA GLY A 15 -6.60 -19.19 3.78
C GLY A 15 -8.13 -19.33 3.78
N LYS A 16 -8.85 -18.54 4.60
CA LYS A 16 -10.31 -18.46 4.65
C LYS A 16 -10.85 -17.19 3.98
N ARG A 17 -9.99 -16.46 3.23
CA ARG A 17 -10.31 -15.20 2.56
C ARG A 17 -10.76 -14.09 3.50
N ARG A 18 -10.31 -14.12 4.76
CA ARG A 18 -10.53 -13.03 5.71
C ARG A 18 -9.34 -12.07 5.66
N LEU A 19 -9.63 -10.79 5.83
CA LEU A 19 -8.59 -9.77 5.92
C LEU A 19 -7.83 -9.91 7.23
N THR A 20 -6.50 -9.98 7.15
CA THR A 20 -5.58 -10.05 8.29
C THR A 20 -4.42 -9.07 8.08
N GLY A 21 -3.71 -8.72 9.15
CA GLY A 21 -2.50 -7.89 9.07
C GLY A 21 -1.43 -8.55 8.21
N GLY A 22 -0.80 -7.76 7.32
CA GLY A 22 0.44 -8.09 6.63
C GLY A 22 1.60 -7.40 7.36
N VAL A 23 2.10 -6.32 6.78
CA VAL A 23 3.05 -5.41 7.46
C VAL A 23 2.38 -4.59 8.56
N ALA A 24 1.08 -4.30 8.44
CA ALA A 24 0.34 -3.62 9.50
C ALA A 24 -0.06 -4.62 10.60
N GLN A 25 0.40 -4.40 11.83
CA GLN A 25 0.01 -5.18 13.00
C GLN A 25 -1.34 -4.74 13.57
N ARG A 26 -1.71 -3.48 13.34
CA ARG A 26 -2.99 -2.88 13.73
C ARG A 26 -3.42 -1.88 12.67
N TRP A 27 -4.72 -1.74 12.48
CA TRP A 27 -5.30 -0.67 11.69
C TRP A 27 -6.59 -0.16 12.32
N GLU A 28 -6.93 1.07 11.99
CA GLU A 28 -8.15 1.73 12.43
C GLU A 28 -8.79 2.43 11.23
N VAL A 29 -10.12 2.30 11.13
CA VAL A 29 -10.91 2.96 10.09
C VAL A 29 -11.61 4.15 10.75
N ALA A 30 -11.17 5.35 10.41
CA ALA A 30 -11.81 6.59 10.80
C ALA A 30 -12.79 7.05 9.72
N ALA A 31 -13.47 8.18 9.94
CA ALA A 31 -14.51 8.68 9.04
C ALA A 31 -13.98 9.04 7.64
N ASP A 32 -12.77 9.59 7.55
CA ASP A 32 -12.18 10.13 6.32
C ASP A 32 -10.77 9.58 6.01
N HIS A 33 -10.21 8.76 6.89
CA HIS A 33 -8.87 8.19 6.74
C HIS A 33 -8.74 6.82 7.41
N LEU A 34 -7.65 6.13 7.08
CA LEU A 34 -7.25 4.89 7.72
C LEU A 34 -5.90 5.11 8.39
N ILE A 35 -5.72 4.55 9.60
CA ILE A 35 -4.46 4.57 10.33
C ILE A 35 -3.91 3.16 10.35
N PHE A 36 -2.62 3.00 10.03
CA PHE A 36 -1.92 1.72 10.07
C PHE A 36 -0.70 1.83 10.98
N TRP A 37 -0.58 0.88 11.91
CA TRP A 37 0.63 0.71 12.73
C TRP A 37 1.39 -0.48 12.16
N LEU A 38 2.64 -0.24 11.75
CA LEU A 38 3.50 -1.27 11.18
C LEU A 38 4.12 -2.11 12.29
N ARG A 39 4.40 -3.38 12.00
CA ARG A 39 5.22 -4.23 12.88
C ARG A 39 6.67 -3.73 12.90
N GLU A 40 7.29 -3.71 14.08
CA GLU A 40 8.66 -3.19 14.25
C GLU A 40 9.74 -4.10 13.65
N ASP A 41 9.42 -5.38 13.46
CA ASP A 41 10.30 -6.40 12.88
C ASP A 41 10.18 -6.50 11.35
N ALA A 42 9.38 -5.64 10.70
CA ALA A 42 9.32 -5.61 9.24
C ALA A 42 10.64 -5.11 8.66
N ALA A 43 11.28 -5.95 7.87
CA ALA A 43 12.51 -5.61 7.18
C ALA A 43 12.45 -6.06 5.72
N TRP A 44 13.12 -5.29 4.86
CA TRP A 44 13.49 -5.70 3.52
C TRP A 44 14.54 -6.82 3.58
N GLU A 45 14.69 -7.54 2.48
CA GLU A 45 15.66 -8.64 2.36
C GLU A 45 17.12 -8.21 2.55
N ASN A 46 17.43 -6.92 2.36
CA ASN A 46 18.73 -6.32 2.61
C ASN A 46 18.97 -5.95 4.10
N GLY A 47 17.98 -6.19 4.98
CA GLY A 47 18.03 -5.89 6.41
C GLY A 47 17.57 -4.47 6.79
N GLU A 48 17.21 -3.63 5.83
CA GLU A 48 16.66 -2.30 6.13
C GLU A 48 15.23 -2.40 6.66
N PRO A 49 14.84 -1.57 7.66
CA PRO A 49 13.48 -1.61 8.19
C PRO A 49 12.47 -1.12 7.13
N VAL A 50 11.31 -1.76 7.09
CA VAL A 50 10.17 -1.28 6.30
C VAL A 50 9.49 -0.15 7.06
N THR A 51 9.30 0.99 6.40
CA THR A 51 8.76 2.21 7.02
C THR A 51 7.45 2.64 6.36
N ALA A 52 6.71 3.56 6.98
CA ALA A 52 5.52 4.14 6.37
C ALA A 52 5.84 4.85 5.03
N GLN A 53 7.06 5.35 4.88
CA GLN A 53 7.54 6.11 3.72
C GLN A 53 7.67 5.21 2.49
N ASP A 54 7.93 3.92 2.67
CA ASP A 54 7.95 2.94 1.57
C ASP A 54 6.57 2.80 0.93
N PHE A 55 5.50 2.83 1.74
CA PHE A 55 4.12 2.81 1.26
C PHE A 55 3.74 4.13 0.59
N VAL A 56 4.15 5.26 1.16
CA VAL A 56 3.95 6.59 0.54
C VAL A 56 4.59 6.64 -0.83
N PHE A 57 5.86 6.23 -0.94
CA PHE A 57 6.60 6.15 -2.19
C PHE A 57 5.89 5.25 -3.21
N ALA A 58 5.51 4.04 -2.80
CA ALA A 58 4.87 3.08 -3.70
C ALA A 58 3.53 3.59 -4.25
N TRP A 59 2.70 4.23 -3.41
CA TRP A 59 1.42 4.80 -3.85
C TRP A 59 1.58 6.04 -4.71
N GLN A 60 2.52 6.93 -4.38
CA GLN A 60 2.84 8.09 -5.22
C GLN A 60 3.33 7.64 -6.60
N LYS A 61 4.24 6.67 -6.64
CA LYS A 61 4.72 6.08 -7.90
C LYS A 61 3.60 5.40 -8.69
N LEU A 62 2.66 4.74 -8.02
CA LEU A 62 1.51 4.11 -8.68
C LEU A 62 0.60 5.14 -9.37
N VAL A 63 0.42 6.32 -8.79
CA VAL A 63 -0.45 7.37 -9.34
C VAL A 63 0.27 8.38 -10.24
N ASP A 64 1.59 8.36 -10.27
CA ASP A 64 2.37 9.21 -11.17
C ASP A 64 2.07 8.88 -12.65
N PRO A 65 1.53 9.82 -13.44
CA PRO A 65 1.23 9.58 -14.86
C PRO A 65 2.45 9.14 -15.68
N SER A 66 3.66 9.56 -15.30
CA SER A 66 4.90 9.18 -15.97
C SER A 66 5.29 7.71 -15.74
N THR A 67 4.82 7.10 -14.65
CA THR A 67 5.03 5.68 -14.38
C THR A 67 4.20 4.79 -15.31
N ALA A 68 3.08 5.31 -15.85
CA ALA A 68 2.18 4.57 -16.74
C ALA A 68 1.78 3.18 -16.19
N ALA A 69 1.56 3.08 -14.88
CA ALA A 69 1.27 1.81 -14.22
C ALA A 69 -0.08 1.24 -14.70
N PRO A 70 -0.13 -0.01 -15.23
CA PRO A 70 -1.38 -0.63 -15.69
C PRO A 70 -2.46 -0.77 -14.58
N SER A 71 -2.02 -0.79 -13.33
CA SER A 71 -2.85 -0.93 -12.13
C SER A 71 -3.14 0.39 -11.41
N ALA A 72 -2.80 1.54 -12.00
CA ALA A 72 -2.98 2.87 -11.43
C ALA A 72 -4.40 3.12 -10.86
N ASN A 73 -5.43 2.61 -11.54
CA ASN A 73 -6.83 2.76 -11.13
C ASN A 73 -7.16 2.11 -9.78
N LEU A 74 -6.34 1.18 -9.27
CA LEU A 74 -6.53 0.62 -7.93
C LEU A 74 -6.37 1.67 -6.83
N ALA A 75 -5.65 2.76 -7.10
CA ALA A 75 -5.47 3.86 -6.17
C ALA A 75 -6.62 4.88 -6.17
N ALA A 76 -7.59 4.78 -7.10
CA ALA A 76 -8.68 5.77 -7.21
C ALA A 76 -9.46 6.07 -5.91
N PRO A 77 -9.66 5.12 -4.97
CA PRO A 77 -10.28 5.42 -3.68
C PRO A 77 -9.44 6.32 -2.76
N ILE A 78 -8.13 6.45 -3.00
CA ILE A 78 -7.26 7.33 -2.22
C ILE A 78 -7.53 8.78 -2.62
N LYS A 79 -7.71 9.64 -1.62
CA LYS A 79 -7.94 11.08 -1.82
C LYS A 79 -6.89 11.67 -2.78
N HIS A 80 -7.36 12.45 -3.76
CA HIS A 80 -6.58 13.06 -4.84
C HIS A 80 -6.00 12.13 -5.93
N ALA A 81 -6.00 10.81 -5.77
CA ALA A 81 -5.41 9.89 -6.76
C ALA A 81 -6.01 10.04 -8.16
N SER A 82 -7.34 10.10 -8.28
CA SER A 82 -8.00 10.28 -9.58
C SER A 82 -7.68 11.61 -10.27
N ALA A 83 -7.44 12.68 -9.48
CA ALA A 83 -7.06 13.98 -10.04
C ALA A 83 -5.62 13.94 -10.59
N ILE A 84 -4.70 13.32 -9.84
CA ILE A 84 -3.31 13.11 -10.27
C ILE A 84 -3.27 12.26 -11.55
N LEU A 85 -3.98 11.14 -11.57
CA LEU A 85 -4.06 10.24 -12.73
C LEU A 85 -4.62 10.92 -13.99
N ALA A 86 -5.52 11.89 -13.81
CA ALA A 86 -6.07 12.67 -14.91
C ALA A 86 -5.17 13.83 -15.36
N GLY A 87 -4.01 14.04 -14.72
CA GLY A 87 -3.12 15.17 -14.97
C GLY A 87 -3.72 16.51 -14.53
N LYS A 88 -4.63 16.51 -13.54
CA LYS A 88 -5.39 17.67 -13.05
C LYS A 88 -4.99 18.10 -11.64
N ALA A 89 -3.84 17.62 -11.16
CA ALA A 89 -3.29 17.94 -9.84
C ALA A 89 -2.10 18.89 -9.96
#